data_AF-A0A2V7GRR2-F1
#
_entry.id   AF-A0A2V7GRR2-F1
#
_cell.length_a   1.000
_cell.length_b   1.000
_cell.length_c   1.000
_cell.angle_alpha   90.00
_cell.angle_beta   90.00
_cell.angle_gamma   90.00
#
_symmetry.space_group_name_H-M   'P 1'
#
loop_
_entity.id
_entity.type
_entity.pdbx_description
1 polymer ?
#
loop_
_entity_poly.entity_id
_entity_poly.type
_entity_poly.pdbx_seq_one_letter_code
_entity_poly.pdbx_strand_id
1 'polypeptide(L)'
;MPLPEAPSVVLYARPPRVAAEVQAWLTAQGLQVELANAQDAYVETAWFEPRSKRSIRGDRDPGDLAGTFKIRCWADPDAPGKSRLTVEAVYRPVLDPSRPERDLEVLVPPGHEGAKLVERMIDELKKKLGT
;
A
#
# COMPACT_ATOMS: atom_id res chain seq x y z
N MET A 1 -10.02 3.32 -6.99
CA MET A 1 -10.74 3.45 -5.71
C MET A 1 -10.27 2.35 -4.76
N PRO A 2 -10.15 2.64 -3.46
CA PRO A 2 -9.78 1.63 -2.49
C PRO A 2 -10.86 0.55 -2.29
N LEU A 3 -10.45 -0.63 -1.82
CA LEU A 3 -11.34 -1.68 -1.33
C LEU A 3 -12.08 -1.20 -0.07
N PRO A 4 -13.38 -1.50 0.09
CA PRO A 4 -14.19 -0.94 1.18
C PRO A 4 -13.66 -1.21 2.59
N GLU A 5 -13.03 -2.36 2.81
CA GLU A 5 -12.52 -2.80 4.10
C GLU A 5 -11.07 -2.36 4.36
N ALA A 6 -10.47 -1.58 3.44
CA ALA A 6 -9.11 -1.10 3.59
C ALA A 6 -8.99 -0.16 4.80
N PRO A 7 -7.98 -0.34 5.67
CA PRO A 7 -7.78 0.55 6.81
C PRO A 7 -7.57 2.00 6.37
N SER A 8 -8.15 2.93 7.13
CA SER A 8 -7.94 4.37 6.94
C SER A 8 -7.67 5.10 8.25
N VAL A 9 -6.90 6.19 8.15
CA VAL A 9 -6.53 7.06 9.27
C VAL A 9 -6.47 8.51 8.81
N VAL A 10 -6.87 9.45 9.67
CA VAL A 10 -6.67 10.88 9.42
C VAL A 10 -5.31 11.31 9.98
N LEU A 11 -4.53 12.03 9.18
CA LEU A 11 -3.21 12.53 9.52
C LEU A 11 -3.16 14.06 9.39
N TYR A 12 -2.42 14.74 10.29
CA TYR A 12 -2.30 16.21 10.29
C TYR A 12 -1.25 16.72 9.31
N ALA A 13 -1.35 16.28 8.07
CA ALA A 13 -0.55 16.77 6.97
C ALA A 13 -1.39 16.84 5.69
N ARG A 14 -0.98 17.69 4.73
CA ARG A 14 -1.60 17.77 3.40
C ARG A 14 -1.27 16.53 2.56
N PRO A 15 -2.11 16.18 1.56
CA PRO A 15 -1.96 14.92 0.82
C PRO A 15 -0.57 14.67 0.22
N PRO A 16 0.09 15.64 -0.46
CA PRO A 16 1.41 15.40 -1.04
C PRO A 16 2.48 15.09 0.01
N ARG A 17 2.33 15.63 1.23
CA ARG A 17 3.26 15.33 2.33
C ARG A 17 3.05 13.92 2.85
N VAL A 18 1.80 13.48 2.99
CA VAL A 18 1.49 12.10 3.42
C VAL A 18 2.03 11.10 2.38
N ALA A 19 1.77 11.31 1.09
CA ALA A 19 2.26 10.45 0.03
C ALA A 19 3.80 10.35 0.00
N ALA A 20 4.50 11.47 0.16
CA ALA A 20 5.97 11.47 0.23
C ALA A 20 6.52 10.67 1.43
N GLU A 21 5.87 10.76 2.58
CA GLU A 21 6.27 10.04 3.79
C GLU A 21 5.97 8.54 3.68
N VAL A 22 4.83 8.17 3.11
CA VAL A 22 4.49 6.78 2.76
C VAL A 22 5.55 6.20 1.81
N GLN A 23 5.87 6.91 0.73
CA GLN A 23 6.85 6.47 -0.26
C GLN A 23 8.23 6.25 0.37
N ALA A 24 8.68 7.21 1.20
CA ALA A 24 9.96 7.12 1.90
C ALA A 24 9.98 5.93 2.87
N TRP A 25 8.90 5.74 3.63
CA TRP A 25 8.81 4.64 4.60
C TRP A 25 8.82 3.28 3.90
N LEU A 26 8.00 3.08 2.86
CA LEU A 26 7.94 1.83 2.10
C LEU A 26 9.31 1.48 1.47
N THR A 27 9.98 2.48 0.91
CA THR A 27 11.32 2.33 0.33
C THR A 27 12.34 1.92 1.40
N ALA A 28 12.26 2.51 2.60
CA ALA A 28 13.13 2.16 3.73
C ALA A 28 12.91 0.72 4.23
N GLN A 29 11.72 0.14 4.00
CA GLN A 29 11.45 -1.28 4.28
C GLN A 29 11.91 -2.23 3.16
N GLY A 30 12.50 -1.70 2.09
CA GLY A 30 12.99 -2.48 0.96
C GLY A 30 11.94 -2.78 -0.12
N LEU A 31 10.74 -2.20 -0.02
CA LEU A 31 9.73 -2.30 -1.06
C LEU A 31 10.09 -1.34 -2.19
N GLN A 32 9.95 -1.80 -3.43
CA GLN A 32 10.10 -0.94 -4.58
C GLN A 32 8.76 -0.29 -4.92
N VAL A 33 8.78 1.03 -5.04
CA VAL A 33 7.64 1.81 -5.53
C VAL A 33 7.57 1.64 -7.05
N GLU A 34 6.41 1.21 -7.54
CA GLU A 34 6.12 0.98 -8.96
C GLU A 34 5.47 2.22 -9.57
N LEU A 35 4.51 2.82 -8.87
CA LEU A 35 3.84 4.03 -9.29
C LEU A 35 3.71 5.00 -8.11
N ALA A 36 4.04 6.26 -8.33
CA ALA A 36 3.77 7.34 -7.40
C ALA A 36 3.24 8.54 -8.18
N ASN A 37 2.13 9.10 -7.74
CA ASN A 37 1.52 10.28 -8.33
C ASN A 37 1.32 11.33 -7.23
N ALA A 38 2.11 12.39 -7.29
CA ALA A 38 2.07 13.46 -6.29
C ALA A 38 0.80 14.31 -6.37
N GLN A 39 0.19 14.43 -7.56
CA GLN A 39 -1.04 15.21 -7.77
C GLN A 39 -2.24 14.50 -7.13
N ASP A 40 -2.31 13.18 -7.30
CA ASP A 40 -3.37 12.34 -6.73
C ASP A 40 -3.00 11.80 -5.34
N ALA A 41 -1.82 12.18 -4.83
CA ALA A 41 -1.25 11.70 -3.57
C ALA A 41 -1.37 10.17 -3.42
N TYR A 42 -1.03 9.47 -4.50
CA TYR A 42 -1.14 8.03 -4.66
C TYR A 42 0.26 7.38 -4.66
N VAL A 43 0.39 6.24 -3.98
CA VAL A 43 1.61 5.43 -3.98
C VAL A 43 1.23 3.95 -4.11
N GLU A 44 1.91 3.26 -5.02
CA GLU A 44 1.78 1.83 -5.26
C GLU A 44 3.16 1.18 -5.30
N THR A 45 3.28 0.04 -4.61
CA THR A 45 4.49 -0.79 -4.69
C THR A 45 4.37 -1.82 -5.80
N ALA A 46 5.51 -2.33 -6.23
CA ALA A 46 5.57 -3.61 -6.91
C ALA A 46 5.10 -4.73 -5.96
N TRP A 47 4.83 -5.91 -6.53
CA TRP A 47 4.60 -7.13 -5.75
C TRP A 47 5.82 -7.42 -4.89
N PHE A 48 5.64 -7.79 -3.62
CA PHE A 48 6.72 -8.00 -2.67
C PHE A 48 6.65 -9.40 -2.05
N GLU A 49 7.76 -10.12 -2.12
CA GLU A 49 7.95 -11.41 -1.46
C GLU A 49 8.68 -11.22 -0.12
N PRO A 50 8.00 -11.38 1.04
CA PRO A 50 8.56 -11.03 2.33
C PRO A 50 9.71 -11.95 2.76
N ARG A 51 9.72 -13.21 2.32
CA ARG A 51 10.75 -14.19 2.69
C ARG A 51 12.11 -13.87 2.06
N SER A 52 12.12 -13.53 0.77
CA SER A 52 13.33 -13.17 0.03
C SER A 52 13.62 -11.66 0.03
N LYS A 53 12.68 -10.85 0.55
CA LYS A 53 12.68 -9.38 0.49
C LYS A 53 12.86 -8.84 -0.92
N ARG A 54 12.23 -9.49 -1.91
CA ARG A 54 12.34 -9.13 -3.31
C ARG A 54 11.06 -8.46 -3.80
N SER A 55 11.22 -7.35 -4.52
CA SER A 55 10.13 -6.74 -5.29
C SER A 55 10.11 -7.29 -6.73
N ILE A 56 8.93 -7.60 -7.25
CA ILE A 56 8.67 -8.17 -8.57
C ILE A 56 7.85 -7.13 -9.35
N ARG A 57 8.50 -6.50 -10.33
CA ARG A 57 7.91 -5.39 -11.11
C ARG A 57 7.08 -5.87 -12.29
N GLY A 58 6.13 -5.03 -12.66
CA GLY A 58 5.25 -5.18 -13.81
C GLY A 58 4.32 -6.38 -13.71
N ASP A 59 3.80 -6.81 -14.85
CA ASP A 59 2.76 -7.85 -14.92
C ASP A 59 3.31 -9.28 -14.82
N ARG A 60 4.56 -9.45 -14.35
CA ARG A 60 5.13 -10.79 -14.18
C ARG A 60 4.41 -11.49 -13.04
N ASP A 61 4.08 -12.76 -13.27
CA ASP A 61 3.57 -13.61 -12.20
C ASP A 61 4.56 -13.62 -11.02
N PRO A 62 4.15 -13.17 -9.83
CA PRO A 62 5.02 -13.14 -8.67
C PRO A 62 5.34 -14.56 -8.13
N GLY A 63 4.69 -15.60 -8.66
CA GLY A 63 4.94 -16.99 -8.33
C GLY A 63 4.15 -17.43 -7.10
N ASP A 64 4.66 -17.16 -5.90
CA ASP A 64 3.92 -17.42 -4.65
C ASP A 64 2.80 -16.39 -4.49
N LEU A 65 1.68 -16.65 -5.16
CA LEU A 65 0.52 -15.76 -5.23
C LEU A 65 -0.07 -15.43 -3.84
N ALA A 66 0.00 -16.37 -2.91
CA ALA A 66 -0.53 -16.22 -1.55
C ALA A 66 0.48 -15.58 -0.58
N GLY A 67 1.78 -15.79 -0.79
CA GLY A 67 2.85 -15.23 0.03
C GLY A 67 3.35 -13.86 -0.41
N THR A 68 3.00 -13.43 -1.63
CA THR A 68 3.37 -12.11 -2.15
C THR A 68 2.25 -11.10 -1.98
N PHE A 69 2.61 -9.85 -1.73
CA PHE A 69 1.63 -8.78 -1.54
C PHE A 69 2.05 -7.48 -2.19
N LYS A 70 1.07 -6.64 -2.50
CA LYS A 70 1.23 -5.29 -3.03
C LYS A 70 0.61 -4.29 -2.06
N ILE A 71 1.23 -3.13 -1.89
CA ILE A 71 0.68 -2.03 -1.09
C ILE A 71 0.25 -0.89 -2.00
N ARG A 72 -0.97 -0.38 -1.79
CA ARG A 72 -1.51 0.81 -2.46
C ARG A 72 -2.04 1.79 -1.42
N CYS A 73 -1.69 3.06 -1.57
CA CYS A 73 -2.02 4.11 -0.63
C CYS A 73 -2.64 5.30 -1.36
N TRP A 74 -3.71 5.84 -0.81
CA TRP A 74 -4.33 7.11 -1.23
C TRP A 74 -4.32 8.05 -0.04
N ALA A 75 -3.83 9.27 -0.22
CA ALA A 75 -4.05 10.34 0.74
C ALA A 75 -5.06 11.33 0.14
N ASP A 76 -6.29 11.31 0.63
CA ASP A 76 -7.34 12.22 0.17
C ASP A 76 -7.43 13.44 1.10
N PRO A 77 -7.79 14.63 0.59
CA PRO A 77 -8.12 15.77 1.47
C PRO A 77 -9.25 15.42 2.43
N ASP A 78 -9.09 15.71 3.74
CA ASP A 78 -10.11 15.42 4.76
C ASP A 78 -10.61 16.70 5.47
N ALA A 79 -9.68 17.59 5.85
CA ALA A 79 -9.96 18.92 6.40
C ALA A 79 -8.77 19.85 6.08
N PRO A 80 -8.85 21.18 6.31
CA PRO A 80 -7.71 22.07 6.08
C PRO A 80 -6.45 21.59 6.81
N GLY A 81 -5.40 21.30 6.04
CA GLY A 81 -4.12 20.80 6.57
C GLY A 81 -4.10 19.31 6.96
N LYS A 82 -5.20 18.57 6.77
CA LYS A 82 -5.34 17.15 7.12
C LYS A 82 -5.65 16.29 5.89
N SER A 83 -5.25 15.02 5.95
CA SER A 83 -5.55 14.03 4.91
C SER A 83 -6.06 12.74 5.52
N ARG A 84 -6.96 12.06 4.81
CA ARG A 84 -7.34 10.69 5.07
C ARG A 84 -6.43 9.77 4.26
N LEU A 85 -5.56 9.05 4.94
CA LEU A 85 -4.75 8.00 4.34
C LEU A 85 -5.56 6.70 4.36
N THR A 86 -5.83 6.13 3.19
CA THR A 86 -6.39 4.79 3.01
C THR A 86 -5.31 3.88 2.47
N VAL A 87 -5.12 2.70 3.09
CA VAL A 87 -4.03 1.77 2.74
C VAL A 87 -4.60 0.40 2.44
N GLU A 88 -4.25 -0.13 1.28
CA GLU A 88 -4.46 -1.52 0.93
C GLU A 88 -3.15 -2.27 0.99
N ALA A 89 -3.17 -3.43 1.66
CA ALA A 89 -2.27 -4.53 1.35
C ALA A 89 -3.09 -5.64 0.72
N VAL A 90 -2.77 -6.02 -0.51
CA VAL A 90 -3.48 -7.06 -1.24
C VAL A 90 -2.57 -8.23 -1.60
N TYR A 91 -3.15 -9.41 -1.72
CA TYR A 91 -2.56 -10.54 -2.40
C TYR A 91 -3.49 -11.02 -3.51
N ARG A 92 -3.00 -11.94 -4.35
CA ARG A 92 -3.80 -12.53 -5.41
C ARG A 92 -4.06 -14.00 -5.12
N PRO A 93 -5.25 -14.43 -4.68
CA PRO A 93 -5.50 -15.86 -4.40
C PRO A 93 -5.52 -16.75 -5.65
N VAL A 94 -5.78 -16.19 -6.84
CA VAL A 94 -5.98 -16.95 -8.09
C VAL A 94 -5.28 -16.25 -9.27
N LEU A 95 -4.65 -17.02 -10.14
CA LEU A 95 -4.12 -16.53 -11.42
C LEU A 95 -5.11 -16.84 -12.56
N ASP A 96 -5.74 -15.80 -13.10
CA ASP A 96 -6.60 -15.87 -14.29
C ASP A 96 -6.20 -14.76 -15.29
N PRO A 97 -5.44 -15.11 -16.35
CA PRO A 97 -4.97 -14.13 -17.33
C PRO A 97 -6.08 -13.44 -18.13
N SER A 98 -7.33 -13.94 -18.09
CA SER A 98 -8.46 -13.32 -18.78
C SER A 98 -9.06 -12.15 -18.03
N ARG A 99 -8.69 -11.97 -16.75
CA ARG A 99 -9.20 -10.91 -15.88
C ARG A 99 -8.09 -9.91 -15.53
N PRO A 100 -8.42 -8.62 -15.39
CA PRO A 100 -7.47 -7.64 -14.86
C PRO A 100 -6.92 -8.08 -13.49
N GLU A 101 -5.64 -7.80 -13.22
CA GLU A 101 -4.99 -8.10 -11.95
C GLU A 101 -5.85 -7.65 -10.75
N ARG A 102 -6.31 -6.40 -10.80
CA ARG A 102 -7.09 -5.73 -9.75
C ARG A 102 -8.38 -6.47 -9.38
N ASP A 103 -9.00 -7.18 -10.32
CA ASP A 103 -10.27 -7.89 -10.10
C ASP A 103 -10.08 -9.22 -9.37
N LEU A 104 -8.83 -9.69 -9.29
CA LEU A 104 -8.41 -10.90 -8.61
C LEU A 104 -7.74 -10.61 -7.26
N GLU A 105 -7.50 -9.35 -6.94
CA GLU A 105 -6.88 -8.93 -5.70
C GLU A 105 -7.88 -8.96 -4.54
N VAL A 106 -7.42 -9.42 -3.39
CA VAL A 106 -8.17 -9.32 -2.13
C VAL A 106 -7.25 -8.79 -1.04
N LEU A 107 -7.84 -8.13 -0.04
CA LEU A 107 -7.05 -7.70 1.12
C LEU A 107 -6.37 -8.90 1.77
N VAL A 108 -5.12 -8.70 2.17
CA VAL A 108 -4.41 -9.70 2.95
C VAL A 108 -5.14 -9.95 4.27
N PRO A 109 -5.25 -11.21 4.72
CA PRO A 109 -5.94 -11.52 5.97
C PRO A 109 -5.17 -10.98 7.17
N PRO A 110 -5.83 -10.80 8.33
CA PRO A 110 -5.14 -10.48 9.58
C PRO A 110 -4.01 -11.46 9.89
N GLY A 111 -2.88 -10.95 10.38
CA GLY A 111 -1.68 -11.74 10.67
C GLY A 111 -0.78 -12.03 9.47
N HIS A 112 -1.19 -11.70 8.25
CA HIS A 112 -0.32 -11.71 7.07
C HIS A 112 0.79 -10.66 7.20
N GLU A 113 1.97 -10.91 6.62
CA GLU A 113 3.12 -9.99 6.71
C GLU A 113 2.80 -8.61 6.10
N GLY A 114 2.01 -8.58 5.03
CA GLY A 114 1.49 -7.33 4.45
C GLY A 114 0.62 -6.52 5.44
N ALA A 115 -0.26 -7.17 6.20
CA ALA A 115 -1.10 -6.51 7.20
C ALA A 115 -0.24 -5.90 8.32
N LYS A 116 0.69 -6.69 8.87
CA LYS A 116 1.63 -6.22 9.91
C LYS A 116 2.50 -5.06 9.42
N LEU A 117 2.85 -5.04 8.13
CA LEU A 117 3.63 -3.95 7.55
C LEU A 117 2.78 -2.67 7.46
N VAL A 118 1.53 -2.77 7.03
CA VAL A 118 0.58 -1.64 6.98
C VAL A 118 0.31 -1.07 8.37
N GLU A 119 0.07 -1.92 9.37
CA GLU A 119 -0.13 -1.50 10.76
C GLU A 119 1.07 -0.69 11.26
N ARG A 120 2.28 -1.21 11.09
CA ARG A 120 3.52 -0.51 11.48
C ARG A 120 3.70 0.81 10.73
N MET A 121 3.41 0.84 9.43
CA MET A 121 3.49 2.07 8.63
C MET A 121 2.55 3.12 9.19
N ILE A 122 1.28 2.76 9.40
CA ILE A 122 0.27 3.67 9.94
C ILE A 122 0.76 4.22 11.28
N ASP A 123 1.19 3.37 12.21
CA ASP A 123 1.63 3.82 13.53
C ASP A 123 2.85 4.76 13.49
N GLU A 124 3.83 4.51 12.61
CA GLU A 124 4.96 5.42 12.42
C GLU A 124 4.54 6.76 11.80
N LEU A 125 3.61 6.75 10.84
CA LEU A 125 3.06 7.97 10.26
C LEU A 125 2.26 8.78 11.28
N LYS A 126 1.48 8.12 12.15
CA LYS A 126 0.78 8.80 13.25
C LYS A 126 1.76 9.52 14.19
N LYS A 127 2.85 8.84 14.59
CA LYS A 127 3.89 9.45 15.44
C LYS A 127 4.55 10.66 14.78
N LYS A 128 4.79 10.57 13.47
CA LYS A 128 5.53 11.60 12.72
C LYS A 128 4.67 12.80 12.31
N LEU A 129 3.43 12.56 11.92
CA LEU A 129 2.55 13.56 11.31
C LEU A 129 1.39 13.99 12.21
N GLY A 130 1.10 13.26 13.29
CA GLY A 130 -0.07 13.47 14.14
C GLY A 130 -1.37 12.94 13.54
N THR A 131 -2.41 12.84 14.38
CA THR A 131 -3.74 12.29 14.05
C THR A 131 -4.86 13.07 14.71
#